data_AF-A0A943SVQ1-F1
#
_entry.id   AF-A0A943SVQ1-F1
#
_cell.length_a   1.000
_cell.length_b   1.000
_cell.length_c   1.000
_cell.angle_alpha   90.00
_cell.angle_beta   90.00
_cell.angle_gamma   90.00
#
_symmetry.space_group_name_H-M   'P 1'
#
loop_
_entity.id
_entity.type
_entity.pdbx_description
1 polymer ?
#
loop_
_entity_poly.entity_id
_entity_poly.type
_entity_poly.pdbx_seq_one_letter_code
_entity_poly.pdbx_strand_id
1 'polypeptide(L)' 'VLDAVAAAEREGADVIGVVAIFTYELPKAEKNFADAGVKLVTLSNYTELIKVAKVQGYITADGLQLLKKFKENQETWQD' A
#
# COMPACT_ATOMS: atom_id res chain seq x y z
N VAL A 1 -11.85 -2.00 -1.21
CA VAL A 1 -11.54 -2.81 0.00
C VAL A 1 -12.36 -2.32 1.19
N LEU A 2 -12.23 -1.05 1.58
CA LEU A 2 -13.06 -0.49 2.67
C LEU A 2 -14.58 -0.60 2.39
N ASP A 3 -15.01 -0.50 1.13
CA ASP A 3 -16.42 -0.74 0.79
C ASP A 3 -16.89 -2.17 1.12
N ALA A 4 -16.00 -3.16 1.01
CA ALA A 4 -16.32 -4.54 1.39
C ALA A 4 -16.38 -4.71 2.91
N VAL A 5 -15.53 -3.99 3.65
CA VAL A 5 -15.61 -3.91 5.12
C VAL A 5 -16.94 -3.30 5.53
N ALA A 6 -17.29 -2.14 4.99
CA ALA A 6 -18.55 -1.45 5.29
C ALA A 6 -19.78 -2.29 4.90
N ALA A 7 -19.70 -3.10 3.85
CA ALA A 7 -20.75 -4.05 3.49
C ALA A 7 -20.91 -5.16 4.53
N ALA A 8 -19.82 -5.77 4.97
CA ALA A 8 -19.85 -6.83 5.98
C ALA A 8 -20.36 -6.34 7.34
N GLU A 9 -19.91 -5.17 7.80
CA GLU A 9 -20.37 -4.55 9.05
C GLU A 9 -21.87 -4.22 9.02
N ARG A 10 -22.38 -3.74 7.88
CA ARG A 10 -23.81 -3.48 7.68
C ARG A 10 -24.66 -4.74 7.73
N GLU A 11 -24.09 -5.90 7.42
CA GLU A 11 -24.74 -7.21 7.58
C GLU A 11 -24.55 -7.81 8.98
N GLY A 12 -23.91 -7.08 9.90
CA GLY A 12 -23.74 -7.48 11.30
C GLY A 12 -22.45 -8.26 11.60
N ALA A 13 -21.51 -8.31 10.65
CA ALA A 13 -20.20 -8.92 10.90
C ALA A 13 -19.31 -8.03 11.79
N ASP A 14 -18.56 -8.65 12.69
CA ASP A 14 -17.46 -8.01 13.43
C ASP A 14 -16.18 -8.08 12.60
N VAL A 15 -15.84 -7.00 11.90
CA VAL A 15 -14.66 -6.95 11.03
C VAL A 15 -13.41 -6.60 11.83
N ILE A 16 -12.66 -7.63 12.22
CA ILE A 16 -11.41 -7.47 13.00
C ILE A 16 -10.25 -6.86 12.19
N GLY A 17 -10.36 -6.77 10.86
CA GLY A 17 -9.35 -6.17 9.98
C GLY A 17 -9.28 -6.80 8.59
N VAL A 18 -8.28 -6.37 7.81
CA VAL A 18 -8.00 -6.81 6.45
C VAL A 18 -6.57 -7.34 6.36
N VAL A 19 -6.40 -8.47 5.68
CA VAL A 19 -5.08 -8.98 5.27
C VAL A 19 -5.00 -8.99 3.74
N ALA A 20 -3.96 -8.40 3.18
CA ALA A 20 -3.71 -8.39 1.74
C ALA A 20 -2.35 -9.01 1.40
N ILE A 21 -2.19 -9.47 0.15
CA ILE A 21 -0.90 -10.00 -0.31
C ILE A 21 0.14 -8.87 -0.39
N PHE A 22 -0.27 -7.71 -0.90
CA PHE A 22 0.63 -6.61 -1.21
C PHE A 22 -0.03 -5.25 -0.99
N THR A 23 0.77 -4.23 -0.66
CA THR A 23 0.36 -2.82 -0.61
C THR A 23 1.38 -1.93 -1.30
N TYR A 24 0.88 -0.89 -1.97
CA TYR A 24 1.70 0.19 -2.53
C TYR A 24 2.21 1.19 -1.48
N GLU A 25 1.73 1.10 -0.23
CA GLU A 25 2.11 2.02 0.86
C GLU A 25 1.87 3.50 0.52
N LEU A 26 0.74 3.77 -0.15
CA LEU A 26 0.36 5.13 -0.50
C LEU A 26 -0.18 5.85 0.74
N PRO A 27 0.24 7.11 1.01
CA PRO A 27 -0.26 7.88 2.14
C PRO A 27 -1.79 7.98 2.19
N LYS A 28 -2.43 8.08 1.01
CA LYS A 28 -3.89 8.10 0.88
C LYS A 28 -4.54 6.81 1.37
N ALA A 29 -3.94 5.66 1.08
CA ALA A 29 -4.47 4.37 1.54
C ALA A 29 -4.32 4.24 3.06
N GLU A 30 -3.16 4.58 3.61
CA GLU A 30 -2.91 4.57 5.06
C GLU A 30 -3.91 5.45 5.81
N LYS A 31 -4.13 6.67 5.30
CA LYS A 31 -5.12 7.59 5.86
C LYS A 31 -6.53 6.99 5.82
N ASN A 32 -6.96 6.44 4.68
CA ASN A 32 -8.30 5.89 4.55
C ASN A 32 -8.55 4.71 5.51
N PHE A 33 -7.57 3.82 5.70
CA PHE A 33 -7.71 2.71 6.66
C PHE A 33 -7.71 3.20 8.11
N ALA A 34 -6.89 4.21 8.44
CA ALA A 34 -6.87 4.83 9.77
C ALA A 34 -8.20 5.56 10.07
N ASP A 35 -8.72 6.34 9.13
CA ASP A 35 -10.00 7.06 9.26
C ASP A 35 -11.17 6.08 9.44
N ALA A 36 -11.12 4.93 8.78
CA ALA A 36 -12.13 3.87 8.90
C ALA A 36 -11.97 3.02 10.17
N GLY A 37 -10.88 3.18 10.93
CA GLY A 37 -10.60 2.34 12.11
C GLY A 37 -10.29 0.87 11.76
N VAL A 38 -9.97 0.58 10.50
CA VAL A 38 -9.76 -0.79 10.01
C VAL A 38 -8.28 -1.12 10.01
N LYS A 39 -7.88 -2.16 10.75
CA LYS A 39 -6.51 -2.66 10.73
C LYS A 39 -6.19 -3.31 9.39
N LEU A 40 -5.12 -2.87 8.72
CA LEU A 40 -4.57 -3.51 7.53
C LEU A 40 -3.23 -4.19 7.86
N VAL A 41 -3.08 -5.45 7.45
CA VAL A 41 -1.81 -6.19 7.45
C VAL A 41 -1.52 -6.69 6.04
N THR A 42 -0.26 -6.69 5.64
CA THR A 42 0.14 -7.20 4.32
C THR A 42 1.26 -8.22 4.39
N LEU A 43 1.25 -9.20 3.48
CA LEU A 43 2.32 -10.21 3.40
C LEU A 43 3.62 -9.63 2.84
N SER A 44 3.52 -8.64 1.95
CA SER A 44 4.64 -7.88 1.39
C SER A 44 4.20 -6.45 1.10
N ASN A 45 5.17 -5.57 0.84
CA ASN A 45 4.94 -4.16 0.59
C ASN A 45 5.86 -3.60 -0.50
N TYR A 46 5.54 -2.40 -0.96
CA TYR A 46 6.25 -1.72 -2.02
C TYR A 46 7.72 -1.45 -1.69
N THR A 47 8.01 -0.98 -0.48
CA THR A 47 9.37 -0.70 -0.04
C THR A 47 10.29 -1.91 -0.16
N GLU A 48 9.85 -3.09 0.30
CA GLU A 48 10.64 -4.31 0.16
C GLU A 48 10.71 -4.80 -1.29
N LEU A 49 9.63 -4.68 -2.07
CA LEU A 49 9.64 -5.07 -3.48
C LEU A 49 10.68 -4.29 -4.28
N ILE A 50 10.73 -2.95 -4.17
CA ILE A 50 11.65 -2.13 -4.96
C ILE A 50 13.11 -2.32 -4.51
N LYS A 51 13.34 -2.60 -3.23
CA LYS A 51 14.65 -2.98 -2.70
C LYS A 51 15.12 -4.30 -3.30
N VAL A 52 14.26 -5.33 -3.30
CA VAL A 52 14.57 -6.63 -3.92
C VAL A 52 14.77 -6.48 -5.43
N ALA A 53 13.93 -5.70 -6.12
CA ALA A 53 14.07 -5.43 -7.54
C ALA A 53 15.42 -4.81 -7.89
N LYS A 54 15.94 -3.90 -7.04
CA LYS A 54 17.28 -3.34 -7.21
C LYS A 54 18.38 -4.38 -7.03
N VAL A 55 18.29 -5.20 -5.98
CA VAL A 55 19.28 -6.26 -5.70
C VAL A 55 19.32 -7.30 -6.83
N GLN A 56 18.16 -7.66 -7.35
CA GLN A 56 18.00 -8.62 -8.45
C GLN A 56 18.29 -8.04 -9.84
N GLY A 57 18.59 -6.74 -9.93
CA GLY A 57 18.94 -6.10 -11.20
C GLY A 57 17.77 -5.76 -12.13
N TYR A 58 16.52 -5.83 -11.66
CA TYR A 58 15.35 -5.40 -12.44
C TYR A 58 15.32 -3.88 -12.66
N ILE A 59 15.93 -3.11 -11.74
CA ILE A 59 15.95 -1.64 -11.80
C ILE A 59 17.34 -1.07 -11.51
N THR A 60 17.59 0.12 -12.05
CA THR A 60 18.80 0.91 -11.78
C THR A 60 18.70 1.64 -10.44
N ALA A 61 19.79 2.29 -10.01
CA ALA A 61 19.75 3.13 -8.80
C ALA A 61 18.81 4.33 -8.99
N ASP A 62 18.81 4.93 -10.18
CA ASP A 62 17.92 6.03 -10.54
C ASP A 62 16.46 5.58 -10.57
N GLY A 63 16.20 4.38 -11.13
CA GLY A 63 14.89 3.77 -11.10
C GLY A 63 14.37 3.56 -9.67
N LEU A 64 15.25 3.13 -8.74
CA LEU A 64 14.88 3.01 -7.33
C LEU A 64 14.50 4.37 -6.70
N GLN A 65 15.20 5.45 -7.05
CA GLN A 65 14.87 6.80 -6.55
C GLN A 65 13.52 7.29 -7.10
N LEU A 66 13.26 7.08 -8.39
CA LEU A 66 11.97 7.42 -9.00
C LEU A 66 10.80 6.68 -8.35
N LEU A 67 10.97 5.39 -8.07
CA LEU A 67 9.95 4.58 -7.40
C LEU A 67 9.71 5.05 -5.95
N LYS A 68 10.74 5.51 -5.24
CA LYS A 68 10.57 6.16 -3.92
C LYS A 68 9.75 7.45 -4.04
N LYS A 69 10.08 8.32 -5.00
CA LYS A 69 9.30 9.54 -5.27
C LYS A 69 7.83 9.23 -5.58
N PHE A 70 7.59 8.19 -6.39
CA PHE A 70 6.22 7.75 -6.75
C PHE A 70 5.39 7.35 -5.52
N LYS A 71 6.00 6.65 -4.54
CA LYS A 71 5.32 6.32 -3.27
C LYS A 71 4.91 7.58 -2.50
N GLU A 72 5.77 8.59 -2.48
CA GLU A 72 5.52 9.86 -1.76
C GLU A 72 4.45 10.70 -2.45
N ASN A 73 4.57 10.87 -3.78
CA ASN A 73 3.62 11.60 -4.59
C ASN A 73 3.51 10.99 -5.99
N GLN A 74 2.32 10.48 -6.31
CA GLN A 74 2.04 9.82 -7.58
C GLN A 74 1.83 10.78 -8.75
N GLU A 75 1.70 12.08 -8.48
CA GLU A 75 1.43 13.11 -9.49
C GLU A 75 2.72 13.75 -9.99
N THR A 76 3.71 13.99 -9.11
CA THR A 76 4.92 14.78 -9.43
C THR A 76 6.21 13.97 -9.39
N TRP A 77 6.15 12.64 -9.56
CA TRP A 77 7.31 11.77 -9.39
C TRP A 77 8.32 11.81 -10.55
N GLN A 78 7.91 12.35 -11.70
CA GLN A 78 8.75 12.54 -12.88
C GLN A 78 9.44 13.91 -12.92
N ASP A 79 9.02 14.82 -12.04
CA ASP A 79 9.60 16.15 -11.87
C ASP A 79 10.87 16.10 -10.99
#